data_AF-F9UGQ3-F1
#
_entry.id   AF-F9UGQ3-F1
#
_cell.length_a   1.000
_cell.length_b   1.000
_cell.length_c   1.000
_cell.angle_alpha   90.00
_cell.angle_beta   90.00
_cell.angle_gamma   90.00
#
_symmetry.space_group_name_H-M   'P 1'
#
loop_
_entity.id
_entity.type
_entity.pdbx_description
1 polymer ?
#
loop_
_entity_poly.entity_id
_entity_poly.type
_entity_poly.pdbx_seq_one_letter_code
_entity_poly.pdbx_strand_id
1 'polypeptide(L)'
;MSLSLNKPKLDNLAGDIWKSAERLRGKFKAYEYQNIVLPIIVIRRLECVLIKWRDDKAAEVLSNRPTLTERALAKLVKGLEISTAPFWNRTDKTLRSVYEEDHTLLEENFRDYINGFSPNVDDIIEHFNYRGTIGQMVKNNRLAPILNQYKELELGPDKLSPLEMGYIYEELLRRFSEQSGEEAGEHFTPREVIRLMVELLDIPVPERHISIYDPACGTGGMLSVAKEHLLDRAATPEQRDSVERLVTVHGQEMSPTNE
;
A
#
# COMPACT_ATOMS: atom_id res chain seq x y z
N MET A 1 13.81 -3.75 19.34
CA MET A 1 12.69 -4.59 19.81
C MET A 1 12.45 -5.62 18.73
N SER A 2 12.46 -6.92 19.03
CA SER A 2 12.00 -7.91 18.04
C SER A 2 10.56 -7.56 17.68
N LEU A 3 10.30 -7.21 16.43
CA LEU A 3 8.95 -7.09 15.88
C LEU A 3 8.33 -8.49 15.89
N SER A 4 7.83 -8.92 17.05
CA SER A 4 7.00 -10.12 17.13
C SER A 4 5.69 -9.79 16.43
N LEU A 5 5.56 -10.20 15.17
CA LEU A 5 4.35 -10.05 14.40
C LEU A 5 3.18 -10.69 15.14
N ASN A 6 2.12 -9.92 15.35
CA ASN A 6 0.89 -10.46 15.90
C ASN A 6 0.09 -11.13 14.77
N LYS A 7 0.53 -12.32 14.34
CA LYS A 7 -0.10 -13.07 13.23
C LYS A 7 -1.62 -13.18 13.37
N PRO A 8 -2.20 -13.55 14.54
CA PRO A 8 -3.65 -13.61 14.68
C PRO A 8 -4.36 -12.28 14.37
N LYS A 9 -3.78 -11.14 14.77
CA LYS A 9 -4.33 -9.81 14.44
C LYS A 9 -4.31 -9.58 12.92
N LEU A 10 -3.23 -9.93 12.24
CA LEU A 10 -3.07 -9.75 10.79
C LEU A 10 -4.00 -10.68 10.01
N ASP A 11 -4.12 -11.93 10.41
CA ASP A 11 -5.01 -12.93 9.81
C ASP A 11 -6.49 -12.52 9.95
N ASN A 12 -6.85 -11.96 11.11
CA ASN A 12 -8.18 -11.41 11.35
C ASN A 12 -8.46 -10.21 10.44
N LEU A 13 -7.51 -9.29 10.30
CA LEU A 13 -7.67 -8.13 9.42
C LEU A 13 -7.74 -8.54 7.95
N ALA A 14 -6.91 -9.48 7.50
CA ALA A 14 -7.02 -10.09 6.18
C ALA A 14 -8.38 -10.79 5.99
N GLY A 15 -8.90 -11.45 7.04
CA GLY A 15 -10.25 -11.98 7.10
C GLY A 15 -11.34 -10.93 6.92
N ASP A 16 -11.24 -9.80 7.61
CA ASP A 16 -12.20 -8.71 7.52
C ASP A 16 -12.19 -8.03 6.15
N ILE A 17 -11.01 -7.88 5.56
CA ILE A 17 -10.85 -7.42 4.18
C ILE A 17 -11.45 -8.43 3.21
N TRP A 18 -11.20 -9.72 3.40
CA TRP A 18 -11.72 -10.80 2.57
C TRP A 18 -13.26 -10.87 2.56
N LYS A 19 -13.93 -10.52 3.66
CA LYS A 19 -15.41 -10.41 3.69
C LYS A 19 -15.96 -9.46 2.62
N SER A 20 -15.17 -8.53 2.10
CA SER A 20 -15.54 -7.70 0.93
C SER A 20 -15.77 -8.54 -0.32
N ALA A 21 -14.94 -9.56 -0.55
CA ALA A 21 -15.05 -10.45 -1.70
C ALA A 21 -16.37 -11.24 -1.67
N GLU A 22 -16.86 -11.59 -0.48
CA GLU A 22 -18.16 -12.23 -0.32
C GLU A 22 -19.33 -11.35 -0.79
N ARG A 23 -19.21 -10.02 -0.65
CA ARG A 23 -20.23 -9.06 -1.16
C ARG A 23 -20.24 -9.00 -2.68
N LEU A 24 -19.16 -9.40 -3.35
CA LEU A 24 -19.08 -9.46 -4.81
C LEU A 24 -19.72 -10.73 -5.38
N ARG A 25 -20.02 -11.72 -4.52
CA ARG A 25 -20.61 -13.00 -4.91
C ARG A 25 -21.90 -12.81 -5.71
N GLY A 26 -22.01 -13.58 -6.80
CA GLY A 26 -23.15 -13.59 -7.71
C GLY A 26 -23.22 -12.41 -8.70
N LYS A 27 -22.43 -11.34 -8.51
CA LYS A 27 -22.30 -10.23 -9.47
C LYS A 27 -20.98 -10.26 -10.23
N PHE A 28 -19.96 -10.86 -9.62
CA PHE A 28 -18.65 -11.09 -10.20
C PHE A 28 -18.29 -12.58 -10.05
N LYS A 29 -17.48 -13.09 -10.96
CA LYS A 29 -16.86 -14.41 -10.85
C LYS A 29 -15.74 -14.36 -9.80
N ALA A 30 -15.43 -15.50 -9.20
CA ALA A 30 -14.45 -15.60 -8.12
C ALA A 30 -13.09 -14.99 -8.47
N TYR A 31 -12.56 -15.29 -9.67
CA TYR A 31 -11.28 -14.76 -10.12
C TYR A 31 -11.29 -13.23 -10.35
N GLU A 32 -12.46 -12.60 -10.48
CA GLU A 32 -12.58 -11.15 -10.67
C GLU A 32 -12.53 -10.39 -9.33
N TYR A 33 -12.65 -11.09 -8.19
CA TYR A 33 -12.65 -10.44 -6.87
C TYR A 33 -11.31 -9.78 -6.58
N GLN A 34 -10.20 -10.41 -6.98
CA GLN A 34 -8.85 -9.87 -6.79
C GLN A 34 -8.67 -8.50 -7.47
N ASN A 35 -9.26 -8.33 -8.66
CA ASN A 35 -9.19 -7.09 -9.45
C ASN A 35 -9.94 -5.92 -8.78
N ILE A 36 -10.80 -6.21 -7.81
CA ILE A 36 -11.53 -5.20 -7.03
C ILE A 36 -10.84 -4.97 -5.69
N VAL A 37 -10.49 -6.05 -4.99
CA VAL A 37 -10.03 -6.01 -3.60
C VAL A 37 -8.57 -5.57 -3.50
N LEU A 38 -7.66 -6.07 -4.35
CA LEU A 38 -6.24 -5.71 -4.26
C LEU A 38 -6.01 -4.22 -4.54
N PRO A 39 -6.59 -3.60 -5.61
CA PRO A 39 -6.32 -2.21 -5.91
C PRO A 39 -6.88 -1.27 -4.84
N ILE A 40 -8.10 -1.51 -4.33
CA ILE A 40 -8.71 -0.62 -3.32
C ILE A 40 -7.93 -0.61 -2.01
N ILE A 41 -7.32 -1.74 -1.64
CA ILE A 41 -6.45 -1.83 -0.46
C ILE A 41 -5.18 -1.03 -0.66
N VAL A 42 -4.53 -1.16 -1.82
CA VAL A 42 -3.32 -0.39 -2.16
C VAL A 42 -3.64 1.10 -2.14
N ILE A 43 -4.72 1.52 -2.79
CA ILE A 43 -5.19 2.91 -2.79
C ILE A 43 -5.46 3.41 -1.36
N ARG A 44 -6.11 2.58 -0.53
CA ARG A 44 -6.39 2.94 0.87
C ARG A 44 -5.11 3.06 1.70
N ARG A 45 -4.12 2.17 1.51
CA ARG A 45 -2.80 2.26 2.17
C ARG A 45 -2.09 3.55 1.77
N LEU A 46 -2.05 3.87 0.47
CA LEU A 46 -1.44 5.11 -0.04
C LEU A 46 -2.12 6.35 0.54
N GLU A 47 -3.45 6.36 0.60
CA GLU A 47 -4.22 7.43 1.22
C GLU A 47 -3.86 7.61 2.70
N CYS A 48 -3.84 6.54 3.50
CA CYS A 48 -3.49 6.63 4.92
C CYS A 48 -2.05 7.12 5.13
N VAL A 49 -1.11 6.74 4.26
CA VAL A 49 0.26 7.26 4.27
C VAL A 49 0.28 8.76 3.98
N LEU A 50 -0.50 9.25 2.99
CA LEU A 50 -0.60 10.69 2.71
C LEU A 50 -1.27 11.47 3.84
N ILE A 51 -2.31 10.92 4.48
CA ILE A 51 -2.95 11.54 5.64
C ILE A 51 -1.91 11.75 6.75
N LYS A 52 -1.19 10.67 7.13
CA LYS A 52 -0.14 10.76 8.15
C LYS A 52 0.98 11.74 7.75
N TRP A 53 1.39 11.72 6.49
CA TRP A 53 2.40 12.64 5.98
C TRP A 53 1.95 14.11 6.11
N ARG A 54 0.69 14.41 5.76
CA ARG A 54 0.13 15.77 5.90
C ARG A 54 0.08 16.20 7.36
N ASP A 55 -0.32 15.31 8.27
CA ASP A 55 -0.37 15.60 9.71
C ASP A 55 1.03 15.91 10.26
N ASP A 56 2.03 15.09 9.94
CA ASP A 56 3.41 15.29 10.37
C ASP A 56 4.00 16.59 9.81
N LYS A 57 3.75 16.85 8.51
CA LYS A 57 4.23 18.07 7.87
C LYS A 57 3.52 19.32 8.40
N ALA A 58 2.22 19.22 8.71
CA ALA A 58 1.47 20.30 9.34
C ALA A 58 2.03 20.64 10.73
N ALA A 59 2.36 19.64 11.54
CA ALA A 59 2.99 19.83 12.85
C ALA A 59 4.37 20.50 12.74
N GLU A 60 5.21 20.05 11.79
CA GLU A 60 6.51 20.66 11.49
C GLU A 60 6.37 22.14 11.08
N VAL A 61 5.44 22.44 10.17
CA VAL A 61 5.18 23.80 9.70
C VAL A 61 4.69 24.69 10.84
N LEU A 62 3.76 24.22 11.67
CA LEU A 62 3.23 24.98 12.82
C LEU A 62 4.31 25.25 13.88
N SER A 63 5.22 24.30 14.13
CA SER A 63 6.35 24.51 15.03
C SER A 63 7.23 25.68 14.58
N ASN A 64 7.37 25.89 13.27
CA ASN A 64 8.17 26.98 12.70
C ASN A 64 7.35 28.26 12.45
N ARG A 65 6.02 28.15 12.31
CA ARG A 65 5.10 29.24 11.95
C ARG A 65 3.78 29.12 12.74
N PRO A 66 3.79 29.41 14.06
CA PRO A 66 2.66 29.13 14.94
C PRO A 66 1.43 30.01 14.70
N THR A 67 1.56 31.10 13.95
CA THR A 67 0.48 32.08 13.69
C THR A 67 -0.30 31.80 12.40
N LEU A 68 0.00 30.71 11.69
CA LEU A 68 -0.74 30.34 10.48
C LEU A 68 -2.20 29.98 10.79
N THR A 69 -3.11 30.46 9.97
CA THR A 69 -4.50 30.00 10.00
C THR A 69 -4.59 28.58 9.45
N GLU A 70 -5.59 27.82 9.88
CA GLU A 70 -5.84 26.45 9.43
C GLU A 70 -5.90 26.34 7.89
N ARG A 71 -6.61 27.27 7.24
CA ARG A 71 -6.71 27.32 5.77
C ARG A 71 -5.36 27.59 5.08
N ALA A 72 -4.55 28.49 5.65
CA ALA A 72 -3.23 28.79 5.10
C ALA A 72 -2.27 27.61 5.28
N LEU A 73 -2.35 26.93 6.43
CA LEU A 73 -1.61 25.72 6.74
C LEU A 73 -1.97 24.60 5.75
N ALA A 74 -3.25 24.29 5.58
CA ALA A 74 -3.71 23.24 4.66
C ALA A 74 -3.22 23.50 3.22
N LYS A 75 -3.35 24.75 2.74
CA LYS A 75 -2.86 25.13 1.41
C LYS A 75 -1.34 24.97 1.26
N LEU A 76 -0.58 25.34 2.29
CA LEU A 76 0.88 25.21 2.29
C LEU A 76 1.32 23.75 2.32
N VAL A 77 0.74 22.94 3.22
CA VAL A 77 1.01 21.50 3.32
C VAL A 77 0.67 20.80 2.02
N LYS A 78 -0.44 21.16 1.37
CA LYS A 78 -0.80 20.62 0.05
C LYS A 78 0.22 20.93 -1.04
N GLY A 79 0.74 22.16 -1.06
CA GLY A 79 1.82 22.53 -1.97
C GLY A 79 3.11 21.74 -1.70
N LEU A 80 3.41 21.46 -0.43
CA LEU A 80 4.55 20.64 -0.03
C LEU A 80 4.36 19.17 -0.41
N GLU A 81 3.14 18.63 -0.29
CA GLU A 81 2.82 17.26 -0.72
C GLU A 81 3.18 17.07 -2.19
N ILE A 82 2.68 17.95 -3.06
CA ILE A 82 2.90 17.86 -4.51
C ILE A 82 4.37 18.02 -4.91
N SER A 83 5.15 18.77 -4.13
CA SER A 83 6.55 19.09 -4.46
C SER A 83 7.60 18.21 -3.78
N THR A 84 7.28 17.60 -2.64
CA THR A 84 8.29 16.91 -1.80
C THR A 84 7.91 15.51 -1.37
N ALA A 85 6.63 15.12 -1.41
CA ALA A 85 6.25 13.76 -1.05
C ALA A 85 6.65 12.77 -2.17
N PRO A 86 7.02 11.52 -1.83
CA PRO A 86 7.38 10.49 -2.84
C PRO A 86 6.25 10.17 -3.83
N PHE A 87 5.02 10.40 -3.41
CA PHE A 87 3.81 10.35 -4.22
C PHE A 87 2.81 11.35 -3.61
N TRP A 88 1.78 11.73 -4.38
CA TRP A 88 0.81 12.74 -3.95
C TRP A 88 -0.55 12.49 -4.57
N ASN A 89 -1.59 13.15 -4.03
CA ASN A 89 -2.87 13.29 -4.70
C ASN A 89 -3.22 14.79 -4.82
N ARG A 90 -3.48 15.30 -6.02
CA ARG A 90 -3.79 16.72 -6.24
C ARG A 90 -5.13 17.14 -5.62
N THR A 91 -6.02 16.19 -5.37
CA THR A 91 -7.31 16.43 -4.72
C THR A 91 -7.17 16.41 -3.20
N ASP A 92 -8.05 17.13 -2.51
CA ASP A 92 -8.17 17.06 -1.05
C ASP A 92 -9.17 15.99 -0.59
N LYS A 93 -9.65 15.17 -1.53
CA LYS A 93 -10.62 14.11 -1.29
C LYS A 93 -9.97 12.93 -0.57
N THR A 94 -10.75 12.28 0.28
CA THR A 94 -10.46 11.01 0.94
C THR A 94 -11.49 9.98 0.49
N LEU A 95 -11.20 8.69 0.62
CA LEU A 95 -12.20 7.63 0.40
C LEU A 95 -13.46 7.87 1.24
N ARG A 96 -13.28 8.37 2.46
CA ARG A 96 -14.38 8.79 3.34
C ARG A 96 -15.18 9.93 2.73
N SER A 97 -14.53 11.03 2.35
CA SER A 97 -15.25 12.18 1.81
C SER A 97 -15.97 11.85 0.50
N VAL A 98 -15.33 11.08 -0.38
CA VAL A 98 -15.94 10.61 -1.63
C VAL A 98 -17.22 9.81 -1.36
N TYR A 99 -17.20 8.94 -0.34
CA TYR A 99 -18.37 8.15 0.01
C TYR A 99 -19.47 8.97 0.70
N GLU A 100 -19.11 9.95 1.53
CA GLU A 100 -20.06 10.75 2.32
C GLU A 100 -20.68 11.92 1.53
N GLU A 101 -20.11 12.26 0.38
CA GLU A 101 -20.70 13.17 -0.60
C GLU A 101 -21.98 12.61 -1.26
N ASP A 102 -22.58 13.36 -2.19
CA ASP A 102 -23.79 12.93 -2.89
C ASP A 102 -23.53 11.64 -3.69
N HIS A 103 -24.30 10.59 -3.38
CA HIS A 103 -24.20 9.28 -4.03
C HIS A 103 -24.55 9.31 -5.52
N THR A 104 -25.29 10.33 -6.00
CA THR A 104 -25.55 10.51 -7.44
C THR A 104 -24.28 10.86 -8.23
N LEU A 105 -23.30 11.47 -7.56
CA LEU A 105 -21.99 11.84 -8.11
C LEU A 105 -20.88 10.88 -7.68
N LEU A 106 -21.21 9.75 -7.04
CA LEU A 106 -20.22 8.86 -6.42
C LEU A 106 -19.18 8.34 -7.42
N GLU A 107 -19.62 7.92 -8.61
CA GLU A 107 -18.71 7.44 -9.64
C GLU A 107 -17.75 8.55 -10.10
N GLU A 108 -18.29 9.73 -10.42
CA GLU A 108 -17.51 10.89 -10.87
C GLU A 108 -16.50 11.30 -9.79
N ASN A 109 -16.97 11.47 -8.56
CA ASN A 109 -16.14 11.82 -7.42
C ASN A 109 -15.03 10.81 -7.14
N PHE A 110 -15.34 9.51 -7.25
CA PHE A 110 -14.34 8.46 -7.06
C PHE A 110 -13.33 8.43 -8.21
N ARG A 111 -13.77 8.59 -9.46
CA ARG A 111 -12.85 8.68 -10.61
C ARG A 111 -11.94 9.89 -10.50
N ASP A 112 -12.45 11.04 -10.08
CA ASP A 112 -11.65 12.24 -9.85
C ASP A 112 -10.59 12.05 -8.76
N TYR A 113 -10.97 11.40 -7.67
CA TYR A 113 -10.04 11.03 -6.60
C TYR A 113 -8.92 10.11 -7.11
N ILE A 114 -9.26 9.07 -7.86
CA ILE A 114 -8.31 8.12 -8.46
C ILE A 114 -7.40 8.80 -9.48
N ASN A 115 -7.94 9.65 -10.35
CA ASN A 115 -7.19 10.43 -11.33
C ASN A 115 -6.39 11.59 -10.70
N GLY A 116 -6.52 11.78 -9.39
CA GLY A 116 -5.80 12.80 -8.65
C GLY A 116 -4.40 12.39 -8.25
N PHE A 117 -4.08 11.09 -8.27
CA PHE A 117 -2.78 10.57 -7.85
C PHE A 117 -1.62 10.95 -8.79
N SER A 118 -0.40 10.93 -8.25
CA SER A 118 0.86 11.20 -8.96
C SER A 118 1.17 10.12 -10.01
N PRO A 119 2.00 10.42 -11.03
CA PRO A 119 2.25 9.50 -12.15
C PRO A 119 2.68 8.08 -11.75
N ASN A 120 3.56 7.94 -10.75
CA ASN A 120 3.99 6.64 -10.24
C ASN A 120 2.86 5.80 -9.61
N VAL A 121 1.85 6.45 -9.03
CA VAL A 121 0.67 5.76 -8.49
C VAL A 121 -0.35 5.52 -9.60
N ASP A 122 -0.44 6.43 -10.56
CA ASP A 122 -1.26 6.26 -11.76
C ASP A 122 -0.85 5.01 -12.56
N ASP A 123 0.46 4.79 -12.71
CA ASP A 123 1.02 3.59 -13.31
C ASP A 123 0.50 2.34 -12.59
N ILE A 124 0.54 2.29 -11.26
CA ILE A 124 0.01 1.17 -10.46
C ILE A 124 -1.48 0.96 -10.73
N ILE A 125 -2.27 2.03 -10.75
CA ILE A 125 -3.72 1.99 -11.02
C ILE A 125 -4.01 1.42 -12.42
N GLU A 126 -3.16 1.74 -13.40
CA GLU A 126 -3.27 1.26 -14.77
C GLU A 126 -2.90 -0.22 -14.90
N HIS A 127 -1.84 -0.69 -14.24
CA HIS A 127 -1.47 -2.11 -14.21
C HIS A 127 -2.59 -2.99 -13.61
N PHE A 128 -3.28 -2.47 -12.59
CA PHE A 128 -4.48 -3.12 -12.06
C PHE A 128 -5.73 -3.02 -12.97
N ASN A 129 -5.68 -2.24 -14.06
CA ASN A 129 -6.82 -1.88 -14.90
C ASN A 129 -8.03 -1.39 -14.05
N TYR A 130 -7.74 -0.62 -12.99
CA TYR A 130 -8.76 -0.37 -11.98
C TYR A 130 -9.87 0.58 -12.49
N ARG A 131 -9.54 1.45 -13.45
CA ARG A 131 -10.52 2.33 -14.12
C ARG A 131 -11.63 1.57 -14.84
N GLY A 132 -11.29 0.45 -15.47
CA GLY A 132 -12.24 -0.46 -16.09
C GLY A 132 -13.09 -1.17 -15.04
N THR A 133 -12.45 -1.65 -13.97
CA THR A 133 -13.11 -2.30 -12.84
C THR A 133 -14.15 -1.40 -12.15
N ILE A 134 -13.87 -0.10 -12.01
CA ILE A 134 -14.83 0.89 -11.48
C ILE A 134 -16.14 0.87 -12.29
N GLY A 135 -16.06 0.86 -13.62
CA GLY A 135 -17.24 0.81 -14.48
C GLY A 135 -18.07 -0.46 -14.25
N GLN A 136 -17.41 -1.61 -14.05
CA GLN A 136 -18.11 -2.85 -13.72
C GLN A 136 -18.75 -2.81 -12.34
N MET A 137 -18.08 -2.22 -11.34
CA MET A 137 -18.64 -2.03 -10.00
C MET A 137 -19.88 -1.15 -10.01
N VAL A 138 -19.89 -0.08 -10.81
CA VAL A 138 -21.07 0.78 -10.96
C VAL A 138 -22.21 0.02 -11.62
N LYS A 139 -21.96 -0.63 -12.76
CA LYS A 139 -22.95 -1.44 -13.48
C LYS A 139 -23.60 -2.50 -12.60
N ASN A 140 -22.83 -3.10 -11.69
CA ASN A 140 -23.27 -4.15 -10.78
C ASN A 140 -23.79 -3.63 -9.43
N ASN A 141 -23.92 -2.31 -9.22
CA ASN A 141 -24.32 -1.69 -7.96
C ASN A 141 -23.44 -2.10 -6.76
N ARG A 142 -22.13 -2.23 -6.98
CA ARG A 142 -21.14 -2.63 -5.98
C ARG A 142 -20.17 -1.53 -5.58
N LEU A 143 -20.09 -0.40 -6.29
CA LEU A 143 -19.17 0.68 -5.94
C LEU A 143 -19.41 1.21 -4.51
N ALA A 144 -20.61 1.70 -4.19
CA ALA A 144 -20.90 2.26 -2.87
C ALA A 144 -20.67 1.26 -1.71
N PRO A 145 -21.15 0.00 -1.78
CA PRO A 145 -20.85 -0.99 -0.75
C PRO A 145 -19.34 -1.24 -0.53
N ILE A 146 -18.55 -1.23 -1.60
CA ILE A 146 -17.10 -1.40 -1.51
C ILE A 146 -16.48 -0.17 -0.84
N LEU A 147 -16.75 1.05 -1.32
CA LEU A 147 -16.19 2.26 -0.71
C LEU A 147 -16.56 2.40 0.77
N ASN A 148 -17.80 2.08 1.14
CA ASN A 148 -18.25 2.09 2.55
C ASN A 148 -17.40 1.18 3.45
N GLN A 149 -16.94 0.04 2.93
CA GLN A 149 -16.16 -0.91 3.71
C GLN A 149 -14.71 -0.43 3.92
N TYR A 150 -14.09 0.12 2.87
CA TYR A 150 -12.67 0.48 2.91
C TYR A 150 -12.41 1.88 3.50
N LYS A 151 -13.40 2.79 3.51
CA LYS A 151 -13.21 4.16 4.00
C LYS A 151 -12.75 4.27 5.46
N GLU A 152 -13.09 3.28 6.29
CA GLU A 152 -12.78 3.23 7.72
C GLU A 152 -11.50 2.46 8.04
N LEU A 153 -10.94 1.70 7.08
CA LEU A 153 -9.80 0.85 7.38
C LEU A 153 -8.56 1.69 7.64
N GLU A 154 -8.03 1.63 8.85
CA GLU A 154 -6.82 2.37 9.23
C GLU A 154 -5.58 1.58 8.78
N LEU A 155 -5.29 1.64 7.47
CA LEU A 155 -4.10 1.03 6.89
C LEU A 155 -2.90 1.98 6.95
N GLY A 156 -2.81 2.88 7.92
CA GLY A 156 -1.72 3.85 8.04
C GLY A 156 -0.44 3.25 8.63
N PRO A 157 0.73 3.91 8.44
CA PRO A 157 2.00 3.46 9.01
C PRO A 157 2.04 3.53 10.54
N ASP A 158 1.13 4.29 11.15
CA ASP A 158 0.90 4.38 12.59
C ASP A 158 0.17 3.16 13.17
N LYS A 159 -0.60 2.43 12.36
CA LYS A 159 -1.36 1.23 12.78
C LYS A 159 -0.75 -0.07 12.31
N LEU A 160 -0.15 -0.06 11.12
CA LEU A 160 0.44 -1.20 10.44
C LEU A 160 1.79 -0.80 9.88
N SER A 161 2.83 -1.47 10.36
CA SER A 161 4.17 -1.43 9.76
C SER A 161 4.14 -1.88 8.29
N PRO A 162 5.14 -1.50 7.48
CA PRO A 162 5.28 -1.99 6.10
C PRO A 162 5.26 -3.53 6.03
N LEU A 163 5.90 -4.20 6.98
CA LEU A 163 5.93 -5.65 7.10
C LEU A 163 4.53 -6.23 7.34
N GLU A 164 3.81 -5.73 8.35
CA GLU A 164 2.45 -6.19 8.66
C GLU A 164 1.51 -6.01 7.46
N MET A 165 1.63 -4.91 6.71
CA MET A 165 0.85 -4.68 5.49
C MET A 165 1.24 -5.68 4.38
N GLY A 166 2.53 -5.99 4.24
CA GLY A 166 3.01 -7.03 3.31
C GLY A 166 2.38 -8.38 3.59
N TYR A 167 2.37 -8.81 4.86
CA TYR A 167 1.71 -10.05 5.28
C TYR A 167 0.21 -10.07 4.95
N ILE A 168 -0.50 -8.97 5.19
CA ILE A 168 -1.94 -8.88 4.86
C ILE A 168 -2.14 -9.01 3.36
N TYR A 169 -1.32 -8.35 2.55
CA TYR A 169 -1.41 -8.39 1.09
C TYR A 169 -1.14 -9.81 0.55
N GLU A 170 -0.13 -10.48 1.07
CA GLU A 170 0.23 -11.86 0.71
C GLU A 170 -0.83 -12.87 1.09
N GLU A 171 -1.41 -12.74 2.29
CA GLU A 171 -2.49 -13.60 2.72
C GLU A 171 -3.73 -13.44 1.82
N LEU A 172 -4.00 -12.24 1.31
CA LEU A 172 -5.05 -12.00 0.33
C LEU A 172 -4.73 -12.63 -1.02
N LEU A 173 -3.49 -12.47 -1.52
CA LEU A 173 -3.03 -13.14 -2.75
C LEU A 173 -3.17 -14.66 -2.65
N ARG A 174 -2.73 -15.25 -1.53
CA ARG A 174 -2.86 -16.69 -1.24
C ARG A 174 -4.32 -17.13 -1.34
N ARG A 175 -5.24 -16.41 -0.68
CA ARG A 175 -6.67 -16.73 -0.72
C ARG A 175 -7.29 -16.60 -2.10
N PHE A 176 -6.87 -15.60 -2.90
CA PHE A 176 -7.36 -15.45 -4.28
C PHE A 176 -6.86 -16.58 -5.19
N SER A 177 -5.60 -16.99 -5.05
CA SER A 177 -5.03 -18.12 -5.79
C SER A 177 -5.73 -19.45 -5.42
N GLU A 178 -5.97 -19.70 -4.13
CA GLU A 178 -6.74 -20.87 -3.67
C GLU A 178 -8.17 -20.87 -4.23
N GLN A 179 -8.75 -19.70 -4.46
CA GLN A 179 -10.10 -19.56 -5.00
C GLN A 179 -10.15 -19.69 -6.54
N SER A 180 -9.11 -19.26 -7.26
CA SER A 180 -9.03 -19.37 -8.73
C SER A 180 -8.72 -20.80 -9.19
N GLY A 181 -8.17 -21.63 -8.30
CA GLY A 181 -7.76 -23.00 -8.63
C GLY A 181 -6.47 -23.06 -9.46
N GLU A 182 -5.77 -21.93 -9.60
CA GLU A 182 -4.39 -21.87 -10.07
C GLU A 182 -3.47 -22.39 -8.96
N GLU A 183 -2.38 -23.08 -9.32
CA GLU A 183 -1.49 -23.73 -8.36
C GLU A 183 -0.92 -22.70 -7.36
N ALA A 184 -1.43 -22.72 -6.13
CA ALA A 184 -1.05 -21.83 -5.02
C ALA A 184 0.42 -21.95 -4.55
N GLY A 185 1.26 -22.69 -5.28
CA GLY A 185 2.62 -23.05 -4.90
C GLY A 185 3.75 -22.34 -5.65
N GLU A 186 3.50 -21.68 -6.79
CA GLU A 186 4.59 -21.23 -7.66
C GLU A 186 5.07 -19.78 -7.43
N HIS A 187 4.41 -18.98 -6.59
CA HIS A 187 4.62 -17.52 -6.62
C HIS A 187 5.03 -16.85 -5.30
N PHE A 188 5.21 -17.59 -4.20
CA PHE A 188 5.50 -16.94 -2.92
C PHE A 188 6.43 -17.74 -1.99
N THR A 189 7.47 -17.08 -1.48
CA THR A 189 8.32 -17.59 -0.40
C THR A 189 7.85 -17.01 0.93
N PRO A 190 7.50 -17.82 1.95
CA PRO A 190 7.07 -17.31 3.25
C PRO A 190 8.05 -16.31 3.85
N ARG A 191 7.55 -15.20 4.41
CA ARG A 191 8.37 -14.12 4.96
C ARG A 191 9.36 -14.57 6.03
N GLU A 192 9.03 -15.61 6.79
CA GLU A 192 9.95 -16.19 7.80
C GLU A 192 11.15 -16.87 7.14
N VAL A 193 10.92 -17.55 6.02
CA VAL A 193 12.00 -18.18 5.23
C VAL A 193 12.86 -17.10 4.60
N ILE A 194 12.24 -16.07 4.03
CA ILE A 194 12.94 -14.89 3.50
C ILE A 194 13.81 -14.24 4.59
N ARG A 195 13.25 -14.01 5.78
CA ARG A 195 13.98 -13.38 6.89
C ARG A 195 15.17 -14.22 7.34
N LEU A 196 14.99 -15.54 7.43
CA LEU A 196 16.09 -16.46 7.70
C LEU A 196 17.18 -16.37 6.61
N MET A 197 16.80 -16.38 5.34
CA MET A 197 17.75 -16.25 4.24
C MET A 197 18.55 -14.94 4.31
N VAL A 198 17.86 -13.81 4.56
CA VAL A 198 18.50 -12.50 4.72
C VAL A 198 19.43 -12.46 5.94
N GLU A 199 19.00 -13.03 7.07
CA GLU A 199 19.81 -13.12 8.29
C GLU A 199 21.09 -13.95 8.05
N LEU A 200 20.99 -15.05 7.29
CA LEU A 200 22.13 -15.89 6.92
C LEU A 200 23.12 -15.20 5.96
N LEU A 201 22.66 -14.23 5.17
CA LEU A 201 23.55 -13.42 4.32
C LEU A 201 24.43 -12.47 5.14
N ASP A 202 24.09 -12.21 6.41
CA ASP A 202 24.79 -11.31 7.35
C ASP A 202 25.25 -9.99 6.70
N ILE A 203 24.33 -9.34 5.98
CA ILE A 203 24.64 -8.10 5.27
C ILE A 203 24.88 -7.00 6.33
N PRO A 204 26.06 -6.35 6.34
CA PRO A 204 26.36 -5.29 7.29
C PRO A 204 25.57 -4.01 6.95
N VAL A 205 25.36 -3.17 7.97
CA VAL A 205 24.88 -1.79 7.74
C VAL A 205 25.86 -1.09 6.78
N PRO A 206 25.39 -0.51 5.68
CA PRO A 206 26.25 -0.04 4.61
C PRO A 206 27.01 1.22 5.01
N GLU A 207 28.34 1.18 4.88
CA GLU A 207 29.21 2.36 4.91
C GLU A 207 29.53 2.88 3.49
N ARG A 208 29.21 2.07 2.48
CA ARG A 208 29.36 2.36 1.05
C ARG A 208 28.14 1.82 0.31
N HIS A 209 27.98 2.25 -0.95
CA HIS A 209 26.92 1.77 -1.82
C HIS A 209 26.94 0.24 -1.93
N ILE A 210 25.77 -0.39 -1.75
CA ILE A 210 25.54 -1.82 -1.94
C ILE A 210 24.29 -2.04 -2.79
N SER A 211 24.35 -3.02 -3.67
CA SER A 211 23.23 -3.46 -4.49
C SER A 211 22.77 -4.86 -4.08
N ILE A 212 21.48 -5.03 -3.82
CA ILE A 212 20.85 -6.34 -3.57
C ILE A 212 20.05 -6.70 -4.82
N TYR A 213 20.29 -7.87 -5.38
CA TYR A 213 19.64 -8.34 -6.60
C TYR A 213 18.93 -9.68 -6.39
N ASP A 214 17.69 -9.75 -6.86
CA ASP A 214 16.90 -10.98 -6.92
C ASP A 214 16.46 -11.23 -8.38
N PRO A 215 17.00 -12.27 -9.05
CA PRO A 215 16.73 -12.55 -10.46
C PRO A 215 15.35 -13.16 -10.73
N ALA A 216 14.60 -13.53 -9.69
CA ALA A 216 13.26 -14.11 -9.79
C ALA A 216 12.41 -13.62 -8.60
N CYS A 217 12.22 -12.30 -8.53
CA CYS A 217 11.79 -11.64 -7.31
C CYS A 217 10.32 -11.88 -6.95
N GLY A 218 9.50 -12.38 -7.87
CA GLY A 218 8.06 -12.53 -7.68
C GLY A 218 7.46 -11.22 -7.18
N THR A 219 6.79 -11.26 -6.04
CA THR A 219 6.20 -10.10 -5.36
C THR A 219 7.22 -9.13 -4.73
N GLY A 220 8.52 -9.32 -4.95
CA GLY A 220 9.60 -8.48 -4.38
C GLY A 220 9.85 -8.72 -2.89
N GLY A 221 9.35 -9.84 -2.36
CA GLY A 221 9.39 -10.15 -0.93
C GLY A 221 10.81 -10.17 -0.37
N MET A 222 11.73 -10.83 -1.06
CA MET A 222 13.14 -10.96 -0.65
C MET A 222 13.82 -9.60 -0.50
N LEU A 223 13.67 -8.75 -1.52
CA LEU A 223 14.27 -7.42 -1.57
C LEU A 223 13.73 -6.50 -0.47
N SER A 224 12.43 -6.58 -0.21
CA SER A 224 11.76 -5.78 0.81
C SER A 224 12.25 -6.15 2.22
N VAL A 225 12.29 -7.45 2.53
CA VAL A 225 12.81 -7.92 3.83
C VAL A 225 14.31 -7.63 3.97
N ALA A 226 15.09 -7.73 2.88
CA ALA A 226 16.51 -7.43 2.93
C ALA A 226 16.79 -5.98 3.34
N LYS A 227 16.07 -5.00 2.76
CA LYS A 227 16.19 -3.59 3.15
C LYS A 227 15.67 -3.35 4.56
N GLU A 228 14.53 -3.94 4.93
CA GLU A 228 13.98 -3.83 6.29
C GLU A 228 14.94 -4.38 7.35
N HIS A 229 15.56 -5.54 7.09
CA HIS A 229 16.53 -6.14 8.01
C HIS A 229 17.72 -5.21 8.29
N LEU A 230 18.21 -4.49 7.27
CA LEU A 230 19.27 -3.50 7.45
C LEU A 230 18.80 -2.29 8.27
N LEU A 231 17.56 -1.83 8.07
CA LEU A 231 16.96 -0.76 8.89
C LEU A 231 16.75 -1.20 10.36
N ASP A 232 16.40 -2.46 10.59
CA ASP A 232 16.27 -3.07 11.92
C ASP A 232 17.63 -3.14 12.65
N ARG A 233 18.72 -3.43 11.91
CA ARG A 233 20.09 -3.46 12.44
C ARG A 233 20.71 -2.08 12.65
N ALA A 234 20.19 -1.05 11.99
CA ALA A 234 20.67 0.32 12.13
C ALA A 234 20.28 0.89 13.52
N ALA A 235 21.28 1.03 14.39
CA ALA A 235 21.12 1.47 15.76
C ALA A 235 20.99 2.99 15.91
N THR A 236 21.52 3.77 14.96
CA THR A 236 21.49 5.25 15.00
C THR A 236 20.72 5.85 13.82
N PRO A 237 20.22 7.10 13.93
CA PRO A 237 19.59 7.81 12.81
C PRO A 237 20.50 7.92 11.59
N GLU A 238 21.80 8.12 11.79
CA GLU A 238 22.80 8.22 10.71
C GLU A 238 22.97 6.88 9.98
N GLN A 239 22.93 5.78 10.71
CA GLN A 239 22.95 4.44 10.12
C GLN A 239 21.68 4.16 9.31
N ARG A 240 20.51 4.61 9.77
CA ARG A 240 19.26 4.49 9.02
C ARG A 240 19.28 5.31 7.74
N ASP A 241 19.76 6.56 7.80
CA ASP A 241 19.96 7.39 6.61
C ASP A 241 20.95 6.76 5.62
N SER A 242 22.02 6.15 6.14
CA SER A 242 22.98 5.40 5.33
C SER A 242 22.33 4.23 4.60
N VAL A 243 21.46 3.45 5.27
CA VAL A 243 20.70 2.37 4.63
C VAL A 243 19.80 2.92 3.52
N GLU A 244 19.06 4.00 3.78
CA GLU A 244 18.15 4.58 2.79
C GLU A 244 18.88 5.12 1.55
N ARG A 245 20.08 5.70 1.74
CA ARG A 245 20.86 6.27 0.63
C ARG A 245 21.75 5.28 -0.10
N LEU A 246 22.33 4.31 0.60
CA LEU A 246 23.41 3.47 0.08
C LEU A 246 22.93 2.10 -0.37
N VAL A 247 21.72 1.66 0.01
CA VAL A 247 21.16 0.39 -0.46
C VAL A 247 20.30 0.62 -1.68
N THR A 248 20.61 -0.07 -2.77
CA THR A 248 19.73 -0.16 -3.93
C THR A 248 19.27 -1.60 -4.11
N VAL A 249 17.98 -1.79 -4.37
CA VAL A 249 17.38 -3.10 -4.61
C VAL A 249 17.02 -3.23 -6.09
N HIS A 250 17.29 -4.39 -6.66
CA HIS A 250 17.00 -4.71 -8.06
C HIS A 250 16.29 -6.06 -8.11
N GLY A 251 15.17 -6.13 -8.83
CA GLY A 251 14.41 -7.36 -9.02
C GLY A 251 14.15 -7.61 -10.50
N GLN A 252 14.07 -8.87 -10.90
CA GLN A 252 13.54 -9.30 -12.19
C GLN A 252 12.44 -10.33 -11.97
N GLU A 253 11.34 -10.20 -12.68
CA GLU A 253 10.24 -11.17 -12.72
C GLU A 253 9.85 -11.40 -14.19
N MET A 254 9.61 -12.66 -14.57
CA MET A 254 9.24 -13.00 -15.96
C MET A 254 7.73 -13.02 -16.15
N SER A 255 6.95 -13.22 -15.08
CA SER A 255 5.50 -13.29 -15.16
C SER A 255 4.85 -11.90 -15.24
N PRO A 256 4.11 -11.59 -16.32
CA PRO A 256 3.47 -10.28 -16.48
C PRO A 256 2.26 -10.06 -15.55
N THR A 257 1.84 -11.09 -14.79
CA THR A 257 0.72 -11.00 -13.83
C THR A 257 1.15 -10.53 -12.43
N ASN A 258 2.45 -10.43 -12.17
CA ASN A 258 3.00 -10.03 -10.87
C ASN A 258 3.79 -8.70 -10.93
N GLU A 259 3.78 -8.00 -12.07
CA GLU A 259 4.39 -6.66 -12.26
C GLU A 259 3.43 -5.52 -11.90
#